data_AF-L8YBT3-F1
#
_entry.id   AF-L8YBT3-F1
#
_cell.length_a   1.000
_cell.length_b   1.000
_cell.length_c   1.000
_cell.angle_alpha   90.00
_cell.angle_beta   90.00
_cell.angle_gamma   90.00
#
_symmetry.space_group_name_H-M   'P 1'
#
loop_
_entity.id
_entity.type
_entity.pdbx_description
1 polymer ?
#
loop_
_entity_poly.entity_id
_entity_poly.type
_entity_poly.pdbx_seq_one_letter_code
_entity_poly.pdbx_strand_id
1 'polypeptide(L)'
;MYNIGLPSDLKEMAAIEARRNREKERQSRFFNVRNRVMGVDVEALNNQVKEQKLQEAAERSKEAAYGIYQMQYDLVAQMLEKEQAEQSRGLAKKVQEFREQKQQLKSSYEFDLGNPVQLWNEFPAHLRDSDPYYGPASLQCFSGEDLDRAMCLRMQQEQFKYNLEKQLEEKQQARADEKYADMLSDQLCLAADMRTSQLAKMEEFSRIATMTAMANINKAQAAEGTEWQHYEHQREQKANLTEIQNQITSDLLTENPQAAQHSMVPNRVLPYCWKGMTPEQRVAIRKVQEAQCHEKEAQRQAEQALSAEWDSQTTRITQAALELEEQERKLCAEFQRGLGSFNQQLAKEQKFQQNYLNSVIYTNKPTAHYHLQFNTSSR
;
A
#
# COMPACT_ATOMS: atom_id res chain seq x y z
N MET A 1 -189.31 -44.88 -14.35
CA MET A 1 -190.72 -45.34 -14.47
C MET A 1 -190.84 -46.64 -13.69
N TYR A 2 -191.76 -46.86 -12.74
CA TYR A 2 -192.72 -45.97 -12.05
C TYR A 2 -193.00 -46.51 -10.60
N ASN A 3 -193.99 -45.99 -9.85
CA ASN A 3 -194.07 -46.01 -8.36
C ASN A 3 -195.13 -46.98 -7.73
N ILE A 4 -195.25 -47.03 -6.37
CA ILE A 4 -196.47 -47.08 -5.47
C ILE A 4 -196.17 -47.76 -4.07
N GLY A 5 -196.96 -47.56 -2.98
CA GLY A 5 -196.73 -48.18 -1.62
C GLY A 5 -197.81 -47.97 -0.50
N LEU A 6 -197.45 -48.24 0.79
CA LEU A 6 -198.22 -48.23 2.10
C LEU A 6 -199.19 -49.43 2.38
N PRO A 7 -199.60 -49.81 3.65
CA PRO A 7 -199.79 -49.06 4.94
C PRO A 7 -199.29 -49.78 6.25
N SER A 8 -199.83 -49.47 7.46
CA SER A 8 -199.49 -49.97 8.84
C SER A 8 -200.55 -49.48 9.88
N ASP A 9 -200.70 -49.85 11.18
CA ASP A 9 -200.17 -50.85 12.18
C ASP A 9 -201.24 -51.08 13.32
N LEU A 10 -200.99 -51.90 14.36
CA LEU A 10 -201.86 -52.14 15.55
C LEU A 10 -201.19 -51.92 16.94
N LYS A 11 -199.87 -51.72 17.03
CA LYS A 11 -199.08 -51.88 18.27
C LYS A 11 -199.13 -50.67 19.21
N GLU A 12 -199.55 -49.52 18.70
CA GLU A 12 -199.40 -48.21 19.37
C GLU A 12 -200.26 -48.04 20.62
N MET A 13 -201.44 -48.67 20.70
CA MET A 13 -202.40 -48.42 21.78
C MET A 13 -201.89 -48.83 23.17
N ALA A 14 -201.23 -49.98 23.30
CA ALA A 14 -200.70 -50.45 24.59
C ALA A 14 -199.59 -49.52 25.12
N ALA A 15 -198.82 -48.88 24.23
CA ALA A 15 -197.81 -47.91 24.61
C ALA A 15 -198.43 -46.63 25.20
N ILE A 16 -199.64 -46.23 24.78
CA ILE A 16 -200.35 -45.04 25.24
C ILE A 16 -200.84 -45.20 26.69
N GLU A 17 -201.41 -46.35 27.06
CA GLU A 17 -201.84 -46.58 28.46
C GLU A 17 -200.64 -46.70 29.42
N ALA A 18 -199.58 -47.40 29.01
CA ALA A 18 -198.33 -47.44 29.77
C ALA A 18 -197.72 -46.03 29.95
N ARG A 19 -197.96 -45.11 29.01
CA ARG A 19 -197.61 -43.68 29.15
C ARG A 19 -198.49 -43.00 30.20
N ARG A 20 -199.81 -43.16 30.14
CA ARG A 20 -200.77 -42.56 31.10
C ARG A 20 -200.49 -42.96 32.56
N ASN A 21 -200.20 -44.23 32.83
CA ASN A 21 -199.94 -44.67 34.22
C ASN A 21 -198.60 -44.13 34.76
N ARG A 22 -197.53 -44.14 33.94
CA ARG A 22 -196.27 -43.46 34.31
C ARG A 22 -196.48 -41.95 34.54
N GLU A 23 -197.34 -41.30 33.75
CA GLU A 23 -197.63 -39.87 33.93
C GLU A 23 -198.39 -39.59 35.24
N LYS A 24 -199.29 -40.50 35.69
CA LYS A 24 -199.94 -40.40 37.01
C LYS A 24 -198.93 -40.57 38.16
N GLU A 25 -198.07 -41.59 38.09
CA GLU A 25 -196.99 -41.76 39.06
C GLU A 25 -195.98 -40.62 39.06
N ARG A 26 -195.81 -39.94 37.92
CA ARG A 26 -194.98 -38.74 37.80
C ARG A 26 -195.69 -37.52 38.38
N GLN A 27 -197.00 -37.37 38.16
CA GLN A 27 -197.81 -36.31 38.77
C GLN A 27 -197.83 -36.38 40.29
N SER A 28 -197.99 -37.56 40.89
CA SER A 28 -197.96 -37.72 42.36
C SER A 28 -196.61 -37.32 42.98
N ARG A 29 -195.51 -37.51 42.25
CA ARG A 29 -194.15 -37.07 42.63
C ARG A 29 -193.93 -35.57 42.40
N PHE A 30 -194.43 -35.01 41.28
CA PHE A 30 -194.17 -33.61 40.87
C PHE A 30 -195.11 -32.57 41.51
N PHE A 31 -196.37 -32.89 41.79
CA PHE A 31 -197.32 -31.96 42.41
C PHE A 31 -197.13 -31.87 43.94
N ASN A 32 -196.64 -32.92 44.60
CA ASN A 32 -196.35 -32.87 46.02
C ASN A 32 -195.04 -32.09 46.29
N VAL A 33 -195.18 -30.79 46.55
CA VAL A 33 -194.06 -29.85 46.75
C VAL A 33 -193.07 -30.34 47.82
N ARG A 34 -193.53 -30.98 48.91
CA ARG A 34 -192.63 -31.46 49.97
C ARG A 34 -191.72 -32.57 49.49
N ASN A 35 -192.25 -33.52 48.71
CA ASN A 35 -191.45 -34.58 48.08
C ASN A 35 -190.57 -34.03 46.95
N ARG A 36 -191.04 -32.99 46.23
CA ARG A 36 -190.28 -32.33 45.15
C ARG A 36 -189.08 -31.51 45.64
N VAL A 37 -189.05 -31.11 46.91
CA VAL A 37 -187.98 -30.28 47.51
C VAL A 37 -187.15 -31.04 48.55
N MET A 38 -187.73 -31.98 49.30
CA MET A 38 -187.05 -32.72 50.38
C MET A 38 -187.47 -34.21 50.45
N GLY A 39 -187.83 -34.83 49.31
CA GLY A 39 -188.05 -36.27 49.24
C GLY A 39 -186.72 -37.04 49.21
N VAL A 40 -186.33 -37.63 50.34
CA VAL A 40 -185.08 -38.39 50.50
C VAL A 40 -185.36 -39.72 51.18
N ASP A 41 -184.82 -40.81 50.63
CA ASP A 41 -184.90 -42.16 51.23
C ASP A 41 -183.79 -42.35 52.27
N VAL A 42 -184.17 -42.22 53.54
CA VAL A 42 -183.26 -42.29 54.68
C VAL A 42 -182.84 -43.74 54.99
N GLU A 43 -183.64 -44.74 54.62
CA GLU A 43 -183.30 -46.14 54.84
C GLU A 43 -182.28 -46.63 53.80
N ALA A 44 -182.47 -46.26 52.53
CA ALA A 44 -181.49 -46.49 51.47
C ALA A 44 -180.12 -45.85 51.80
N LEU A 45 -180.11 -44.59 52.23
CA LEU A 45 -178.87 -43.90 52.63
C LEU A 45 -178.18 -44.56 53.82
N ASN A 46 -178.93 -44.97 54.86
CA ASN A 46 -178.34 -45.65 56.01
C ASN A 46 -177.74 -47.02 55.66
N ASN A 47 -178.29 -47.72 54.66
CA ASN A 47 -177.72 -48.96 54.17
C ASN A 47 -176.47 -48.72 53.30
N GLN A 48 -176.48 -47.70 52.43
CA GLN A 48 -175.29 -47.28 51.67
C GLN A 48 -174.11 -46.90 52.60
N VAL A 49 -174.35 -46.17 53.69
CA VAL A 49 -173.30 -45.82 54.66
C VAL A 49 -172.74 -47.04 55.40
N LYS A 50 -173.56 -48.08 55.65
CA LYS A 50 -173.07 -49.35 56.22
C LYS A 50 -172.22 -50.13 55.22
N GLU A 51 -172.67 -50.21 53.97
CA GLU A 51 -171.95 -50.90 52.90
C GLU A 51 -170.60 -50.23 52.62
N GLN A 52 -170.57 -48.90 52.51
CA GLN A 52 -169.34 -48.12 52.33
C GLN A 52 -168.34 -48.33 53.48
N LYS A 53 -168.80 -48.39 54.73
CA LYS A 53 -167.93 -48.70 55.89
C LYS A 53 -167.36 -50.11 55.88
N LEU A 54 -168.10 -51.10 55.34
CA LEU A 54 -167.59 -52.45 55.15
C LEU A 54 -166.58 -52.53 53.99
N GLN A 55 -166.82 -51.78 52.91
CA GLN A 55 -165.88 -51.63 51.79
C GLN A 55 -164.56 -50.99 52.28
N GLU A 56 -164.60 -49.85 52.97
CA GLU A 56 -163.41 -49.21 53.55
C GLU A 56 -162.61 -50.15 54.47
N ALA A 57 -163.28 -50.95 55.31
CA ALA A 57 -162.62 -51.91 56.21
C ALA A 57 -161.96 -53.06 55.44
N ALA A 58 -162.58 -53.51 54.35
CA ALA A 58 -162.01 -54.52 53.45
C ALA A 58 -160.87 -53.98 52.59
N GLU A 59 -160.85 -52.68 52.27
CA GLU A 59 -159.74 -52.04 51.56
C GLU A 59 -158.54 -51.81 52.47
N ARG A 60 -158.73 -51.23 53.66
CA ARG A 60 -157.65 -51.05 54.66
C ARG A 60 -156.95 -52.35 55.03
N SER A 61 -157.66 -53.48 55.08
CA SER A 61 -157.05 -54.79 55.36
C SER A 61 -156.24 -55.35 54.18
N LYS A 62 -156.63 -55.05 52.93
CA LYS A 62 -155.82 -55.34 51.74
C LYS A 62 -154.58 -54.45 51.67
N GLU A 63 -154.72 -53.15 51.93
CA GLU A 63 -153.60 -52.20 51.97
C GLU A 63 -152.55 -52.61 53.02
N ALA A 64 -152.99 -52.98 54.23
CA ALA A 64 -152.11 -53.50 55.27
C ALA A 64 -151.36 -54.78 54.83
N ALA A 65 -152.03 -55.70 54.14
CA ALA A 65 -151.39 -56.89 53.59
C ALA A 65 -150.36 -56.54 52.49
N TYR A 66 -150.69 -55.63 51.57
CA TYR A 66 -149.75 -55.18 50.54
C TYR A 66 -148.53 -54.46 51.12
N GLY A 67 -148.69 -53.66 52.18
CA GLY A 67 -147.57 -53.03 52.90
C GLY A 67 -146.62 -54.06 53.55
N ILE A 68 -147.15 -55.17 54.07
CA ILE A 68 -146.32 -56.29 54.57
C ILE A 68 -145.56 -56.96 53.43
N TYR A 69 -146.20 -57.22 52.29
CA TYR A 69 -145.52 -57.78 51.12
C TYR A 69 -144.44 -56.85 50.55
N GLN A 70 -144.68 -55.53 50.50
CA GLN A 70 -143.68 -54.54 50.09
C GLN A 70 -142.43 -54.61 50.98
N MET A 71 -142.59 -54.57 52.31
CA MET A 71 -141.45 -54.70 53.24
C MET A 71 -140.68 -56.02 53.10
N GLN A 72 -141.34 -57.11 52.69
CA GLN A 72 -140.66 -58.38 52.38
C GLN A 72 -139.85 -58.30 51.07
N TYR A 73 -140.41 -57.72 50.01
CA TYR A 73 -139.69 -57.54 48.74
C TYR A 73 -138.52 -56.57 48.86
N ASP A 74 -138.67 -55.46 49.60
CA ASP A 74 -137.59 -54.48 49.85
C ASP A 74 -136.42 -55.11 50.61
N LEU A 75 -136.69 -55.98 51.58
CA LEU A 75 -135.66 -56.73 52.32
C LEU A 75 -134.89 -57.68 51.39
N VAL A 76 -135.59 -58.40 50.50
CA VAL A 76 -134.96 -59.30 49.51
C VAL A 76 -134.12 -58.51 48.52
N ALA A 77 -134.60 -57.34 48.05
CA ALA A 77 -133.83 -56.47 47.16
C ALA A 77 -132.52 -55.99 47.81
N GLN A 78 -132.57 -55.55 49.08
CA GLN A 78 -131.38 -55.15 49.83
C GLN A 78 -130.39 -56.29 50.11
N MET A 79 -130.84 -57.55 50.14
CA MET A 79 -129.95 -58.71 50.24
C MET A 79 -129.23 -58.96 48.92
N LEU A 80 -129.96 -58.99 47.80
CA LEU A 80 -129.40 -59.22 46.46
C LEU A 80 -128.41 -58.11 46.05
N GLU A 81 -128.69 -56.85 46.38
CA GLU A 81 -127.77 -55.73 46.14
C GLU A 81 -126.44 -55.90 46.91
N LYS A 82 -126.49 -56.39 48.17
CA LYS A 82 -125.29 -56.68 48.97
C LYS A 82 -124.48 -57.82 48.38
N GLU A 83 -125.13 -58.92 47.99
CA GLU A 83 -124.45 -60.05 47.34
C GLU A 83 -123.78 -59.60 46.02
N GLN A 84 -124.47 -58.83 45.19
CA GLN A 84 -123.92 -58.30 43.95
C GLN A 84 -122.74 -57.34 44.21
N ALA A 85 -122.83 -56.49 45.24
CA ALA A 85 -121.73 -55.60 45.64
C ALA A 85 -120.51 -56.38 46.16
N GLU A 86 -120.71 -57.46 46.91
CA GLU A 86 -119.62 -58.33 47.38
C GLU A 86 -118.96 -59.12 46.26
N GLN A 87 -119.75 -59.69 45.33
CA GLN A 87 -119.24 -60.33 44.12
C GLN A 87 -118.42 -59.34 43.26
N SER A 88 -118.94 -58.12 43.08
CA SER A 88 -118.26 -57.04 42.34
C SER A 88 -116.94 -56.64 43.00
N ARG A 89 -116.90 -56.52 44.33
CA ARG A 89 -115.67 -56.28 45.12
C ARG A 89 -114.68 -57.44 44.99
N GLY A 90 -115.15 -58.69 45.02
CA GLY A 90 -114.33 -59.88 44.85
C GLY A 90 -113.69 -59.98 43.45
N LEU A 91 -114.44 -59.63 42.41
CA LEU A 91 -113.92 -59.53 41.04
C LEU A 91 -112.91 -58.39 40.89
N ALA A 92 -113.21 -57.21 41.43
CA ALA A 92 -112.31 -56.05 41.39
C ALA A 92 -110.96 -56.35 42.06
N LYS A 93 -110.96 -57.04 43.22
CA LYS A 93 -109.73 -57.51 43.88
C LYS A 93 -108.93 -58.46 42.99
N LYS A 94 -109.55 -59.51 42.44
CA LYS A 94 -108.87 -60.47 41.55
C LYS A 94 -108.28 -59.83 40.29
N VAL A 95 -108.96 -58.84 39.71
CA VAL A 95 -108.45 -58.05 38.57
C VAL A 95 -107.24 -57.21 38.98
N GLN A 96 -107.26 -56.61 40.17
CA GLN A 96 -106.15 -55.82 40.69
C GLN A 96 -104.94 -56.70 41.05
N GLU A 97 -105.16 -57.83 41.73
CA GLU A 97 -104.13 -58.85 42.02
C GLU A 97 -103.48 -59.37 40.72
N PHE A 98 -104.26 -59.61 39.67
CA PHE A 98 -103.73 -60.01 38.36
C PHE A 98 -102.87 -58.92 37.71
N ARG A 99 -103.31 -57.65 37.76
CA ARG A 99 -102.52 -56.50 37.28
C ARG A 99 -101.19 -56.40 38.02
N GLU A 100 -101.22 -56.47 39.34
CA GLU A 100 -100.06 -56.36 40.21
C GLU A 100 -99.08 -57.54 40.08
N GLN A 101 -99.55 -58.73 39.69
CA GLN A 101 -98.68 -59.91 39.48
C GLN A 101 -98.19 -60.10 38.04
N LYS A 102 -98.97 -59.70 37.03
CA LYS A 102 -98.75 -60.08 35.62
C LYS A 102 -98.69 -58.90 34.64
N GLN A 103 -98.96 -57.68 35.09
CA GLN A 103 -98.94 -56.46 34.27
C GLN A 103 -98.08 -55.36 34.91
N GLN A 104 -97.05 -55.74 35.68
CA GLN A 104 -96.05 -54.78 36.16
C GLN A 104 -95.25 -54.24 34.99
N LEU A 105 -95.06 -52.91 34.95
CA LEU A 105 -94.27 -52.23 33.91
C LEU A 105 -92.84 -52.81 33.79
N LYS A 106 -92.26 -53.25 34.91
CA LYS A 106 -90.95 -53.93 35.01
C LYS A 106 -90.86 -55.28 34.29
N SER A 107 -91.99 -55.85 33.84
CA SER A 107 -92.06 -57.13 33.14
C SER A 107 -92.39 -56.99 31.65
N SER A 108 -92.51 -55.76 31.15
CA SER A 108 -92.64 -55.47 29.72
C SER A 108 -91.32 -55.70 29.00
N TYR A 109 -91.37 -56.29 27.80
CA TYR A 109 -90.19 -56.52 26.95
C TYR A 109 -89.49 -55.22 26.51
N GLU A 110 -90.19 -54.10 26.56
CA GLU A 110 -89.74 -52.75 26.23
C GLU A 110 -89.43 -51.89 27.48
N PHE A 111 -89.40 -52.49 28.68
CA PHE A 111 -89.08 -51.74 29.91
C PHE A 111 -87.70 -51.09 29.82
N ASP A 112 -86.73 -51.79 29.24
CA ASP A 112 -85.36 -51.33 28.98
C ASP A 112 -85.26 -50.37 27.77
N LEU A 113 -86.36 -49.71 27.40
CA LEU A 113 -86.43 -48.58 26.47
C LEU A 113 -87.29 -47.42 27.03
N GLY A 114 -88.26 -47.73 27.90
CA GLY A 114 -89.15 -46.74 28.53
C GLY A 114 -88.72 -46.25 29.92
N ASN A 115 -87.61 -46.75 30.47
CA ASN A 115 -87.19 -46.46 31.84
C ASN A 115 -86.42 -45.12 31.95
N PRO A 116 -86.94 -44.08 32.65
CA PRO A 116 -86.29 -42.77 32.74
C PRO A 116 -85.00 -42.77 33.58
N VAL A 117 -84.72 -43.83 34.34
CA VAL A 117 -83.45 -44.00 35.07
C VAL A 117 -82.35 -44.55 34.15
N GLN A 118 -82.69 -45.06 32.96
CA GLN A 118 -81.72 -45.71 32.08
C GLN A 118 -80.68 -44.72 31.53
N LEU A 119 -81.10 -43.49 31.17
CA LEU A 119 -80.22 -42.36 30.84
C LEU A 119 -79.25 -41.95 31.97
N TRP A 120 -79.45 -42.43 33.21
CA TRP A 120 -78.54 -42.22 34.35
C TRP A 120 -77.69 -43.46 34.67
N ASN A 121 -78.07 -44.63 34.15
CA ASN A 121 -77.34 -45.90 34.28
C ASN A 121 -76.48 -46.22 33.03
N GLU A 122 -76.77 -45.58 31.90
CA GLU A 122 -75.96 -45.60 30.70
C GLU A 122 -74.58 -44.98 30.97
N PHE A 123 -73.53 -45.69 30.59
CA PHE A 123 -72.16 -45.15 30.66
C PHE A 123 -72.03 -44.00 29.65
N PRO A 124 -71.47 -42.84 30.05
CA PRO A 124 -71.12 -41.77 29.13
C PRO A 124 -70.37 -42.29 27.91
N ALA A 125 -70.88 -41.97 26.71
CA ALA A 125 -70.41 -42.53 25.44
C ALA A 125 -68.93 -42.20 25.13
N HIS A 126 -68.35 -41.21 25.80
CA HIS A 126 -66.91 -41.01 25.93
C HIS A 126 -66.59 -40.78 27.40
N LEU A 127 -65.80 -41.67 28.01
CA LEU A 127 -65.55 -41.67 29.46
C LEU A 127 -64.08 -41.37 29.80
N ARG A 128 -63.16 -41.74 28.91
CA ARG A 128 -61.72 -41.42 29.00
C ARG A 128 -61.02 -41.71 27.66
N ASP A 129 -60.00 -40.93 27.31
CA ASP A 129 -59.27 -40.99 26.02
C ASP A 129 -58.34 -42.22 25.85
N SER A 130 -58.56 -43.30 26.60
CA SER A 130 -57.73 -44.52 26.60
C SER A 130 -58.51 -45.72 27.16
N ASP A 131 -59.74 -45.95 26.69
CA ASP A 131 -60.56 -47.09 27.09
C ASP A 131 -60.47 -48.23 26.04
N PRO A 132 -60.05 -49.48 26.38
CA PRO A 132 -59.74 -50.52 25.41
C PRO A 132 -60.89 -51.03 24.53
N TYR A 133 -62.13 -50.61 24.79
CA TYR A 133 -63.33 -51.11 24.10
C TYR A 133 -63.62 -50.38 22.76
N TYR A 134 -63.02 -49.23 22.51
CA TYR A 134 -63.32 -48.39 21.34
C TYR A 134 -62.37 -48.66 20.16
N GLY A 135 -62.72 -49.65 19.33
CA GLY A 135 -62.03 -49.91 18.05
C GLY A 135 -62.36 -48.87 16.96
N PRO A 136 -61.61 -48.81 15.84
CA PRO A 136 -61.79 -47.80 14.79
C PRO A 136 -63.18 -47.72 14.15
N ALA A 137 -63.96 -48.80 14.22
CA ALA A 137 -65.34 -48.84 13.71
C ALA A 137 -66.36 -48.11 14.62
N SER A 138 -65.99 -47.72 15.84
CA SER A 138 -66.86 -46.97 16.77
C SER A 138 -67.06 -45.51 16.35
N LEU A 139 -66.11 -44.95 15.59
CA LEU A 139 -66.04 -43.51 15.25
C LEU A 139 -66.02 -42.57 16.48
N GLN A 140 -65.63 -43.07 17.66
CA GLN A 140 -65.56 -42.29 18.92
C GLN A 140 -64.15 -41.77 19.26
N CYS A 141 -63.11 -42.28 18.58
CA CYS A 141 -61.74 -41.80 18.74
C CYS A 141 -61.05 -41.75 17.37
N PHE A 142 -60.50 -40.61 16.97
CA PHE A 142 -59.78 -40.47 15.69
C PHE A 142 -58.29 -40.26 15.90
N SER A 143 -57.44 -41.01 15.18
CA SER A 143 -55.97 -40.88 15.26
C SER A 143 -55.39 -39.57 14.70
N GLY A 144 -56.26 -38.62 14.30
CA GLY A 144 -55.89 -37.24 13.94
C GLY A 144 -56.18 -36.22 15.05
N GLU A 145 -56.84 -36.64 16.14
CA GLU A 145 -57.16 -35.81 17.30
C GLU A 145 -55.97 -35.78 18.26
N ASP A 146 -54.95 -35.01 17.88
CA ASP A 146 -53.73 -34.81 18.66
C ASP A 146 -54.01 -33.98 19.93
N LEU A 147 -54.34 -34.66 21.03
CA LEU A 147 -54.53 -34.07 22.35
C LEU A 147 -53.22 -33.50 22.92
N ASP A 148 -52.08 -34.12 22.61
CA ASP A 148 -50.75 -33.70 23.06
C ASP A 148 -50.15 -32.55 22.24
N ARG A 149 -50.83 -32.11 21.16
CA ARG A 149 -50.41 -30.99 20.30
C ARG A 149 -49.98 -29.75 21.07
N ALA A 150 -50.68 -29.43 22.16
CA ALA A 150 -50.38 -28.29 23.03
C ALA A 150 -49.14 -28.50 23.92
N MET A 151 -48.72 -29.75 24.17
CA MET A 151 -47.42 -30.08 24.78
C MET A 151 -46.33 -30.09 23.71
N CYS A 152 -46.54 -30.74 22.56
CA CYS A 152 -45.59 -30.79 21.46
C CYS A 152 -45.20 -29.39 20.95
N LEU A 153 -46.17 -28.48 20.79
CA LEU A 153 -45.90 -27.09 20.40
C LEU A 153 -45.09 -26.32 21.46
N ARG A 154 -45.31 -26.57 22.76
CA ARG A 154 -44.49 -25.97 23.82
C ARG A 154 -43.05 -26.48 23.79
N MET A 155 -42.86 -27.80 23.68
CA MET A 155 -41.51 -28.39 23.54
C MET A 155 -40.78 -27.87 22.30
N GLN A 156 -41.46 -27.69 21.16
CA GLN A 156 -40.89 -27.09 19.96
C GLN A 156 -40.51 -25.62 20.17
N GLN A 157 -41.34 -24.83 20.86
CA GLN A 157 -41.04 -23.43 21.20
C GLN A 157 -39.84 -23.33 22.16
N GLU A 158 -39.75 -24.20 23.16
CA GLU A 158 -38.64 -24.27 24.12
C GLU A 158 -37.33 -24.68 23.43
N GLN A 159 -37.35 -25.70 22.56
CA GLN A 159 -36.20 -26.09 21.74
C GLN A 159 -35.77 -24.98 20.77
N PHE A 160 -36.72 -24.31 20.10
CA PHE A 160 -36.43 -23.21 19.20
C PHE A 160 -35.82 -22.02 19.95
N LYS A 161 -36.36 -21.67 21.13
CA LYS A 161 -35.82 -20.64 22.01
C LYS A 161 -34.38 -20.97 22.43
N TYR A 162 -34.15 -22.18 22.97
CA TYR A 162 -32.82 -22.63 23.39
C TYR A 162 -31.79 -22.57 22.25
N ASN A 163 -32.18 -23.01 21.04
CA ASN A 163 -31.32 -22.96 19.86
C ASN A 163 -30.99 -21.51 19.44
N LEU A 164 -31.95 -20.58 19.54
CA LEU A 164 -31.70 -19.16 19.27
C LEU A 164 -30.83 -18.49 20.32
N GLU A 165 -31.04 -18.79 21.61
CA GLU A 165 -30.21 -18.29 22.71
C GLU A 165 -28.76 -18.76 22.54
N LYS A 166 -28.56 -20.06 22.26
CA LYS A 166 -27.24 -20.62 21.96
C LYS A 166 -26.57 -20.00 20.72
N GLN A 167 -27.28 -19.83 19.60
CA GLN A 167 -26.74 -19.14 18.41
C GLN A 167 -26.36 -17.69 18.69
N LEU A 168 -27.08 -17.01 19.59
CA LEU A 168 -26.79 -15.65 20.01
C LEU A 168 -25.54 -15.60 20.91
N GLU A 169 -25.36 -16.56 21.81
CA GLU A 169 -24.14 -16.72 22.62
C GLU A 169 -22.92 -17.03 21.74
N GLU A 170 -22.99 -18.04 20.87
CA GLU A 170 -21.91 -18.41 19.93
C GLU A 170 -21.50 -17.21 19.06
N LYS A 171 -22.48 -16.43 18.58
CA LYS A 171 -22.23 -15.21 17.80
C LYS A 171 -21.67 -14.05 18.63
N GLN A 172 -21.93 -13.99 19.93
CA GLN A 172 -21.29 -13.02 20.83
C GLN A 172 -19.85 -13.41 21.16
N GLN A 173 -19.59 -14.70 21.39
CA GLN A 173 -18.25 -15.25 21.62
C GLN A 173 -17.36 -15.01 20.39
N ALA A 174 -17.79 -15.44 19.20
CA ALA A 174 -17.04 -15.21 17.96
C ALA A 174 -16.72 -13.72 17.70
N ARG A 175 -17.62 -12.80 18.07
CA ARG A 175 -17.40 -11.34 17.99
C ARG A 175 -16.50 -10.76 19.09
N ALA A 176 -16.30 -11.48 20.19
CA ALA A 176 -15.32 -11.14 21.21
C ALA A 176 -13.94 -11.65 20.81
N ASP A 177 -13.87 -12.87 20.27
CA ASP A 177 -12.65 -13.50 19.76
C ASP A 177 -12.09 -12.74 18.54
N GLU A 178 -12.96 -12.34 17.60
CA GLU A 178 -12.64 -11.47 16.45
C GLU A 178 -11.98 -10.16 16.92
N LYS A 179 -12.62 -9.43 17.84
CA LYS A 179 -12.05 -8.19 18.42
C LYS A 179 -10.77 -8.40 19.22
N TYR A 180 -10.62 -9.56 19.87
CA TYR A 180 -9.40 -9.90 20.60
C TYR A 180 -8.24 -10.19 19.63
N ALA A 181 -8.52 -10.88 18.52
CA ALA A 181 -7.56 -11.11 17.45
C ALA A 181 -7.17 -9.81 16.73
N ASP A 182 -8.13 -8.93 16.43
CA ASP A 182 -7.88 -7.59 15.87
C ASP A 182 -6.96 -6.77 16.80
N MET A 183 -7.31 -6.69 18.10
CA MET A 183 -6.54 -5.96 19.11
C MET A 183 -5.13 -6.52 19.31
N LEU A 184 -4.96 -7.84 19.20
CA LEU A 184 -3.64 -8.48 19.22
C LEU A 184 -2.85 -8.20 17.93
N SER A 185 -3.52 -8.20 16.78
CA SER A 185 -2.93 -7.85 15.48
C SER A 185 -2.43 -6.40 15.47
N ASP A 186 -3.24 -5.44 15.96
CA ASP A 186 -2.85 -4.04 16.12
C ASP A 186 -1.63 -3.88 17.03
N GLN A 187 -1.57 -4.60 18.15
CA GLN A 187 -0.39 -4.60 19.03
C GLN A 187 0.86 -5.16 18.34
N LEU A 188 0.72 -6.21 17.53
CA LEU A 188 1.84 -6.79 16.78
C LEU A 188 2.31 -5.85 15.66
N CYS A 189 1.40 -5.16 14.97
CA CYS A 189 1.72 -4.13 13.98
C CYS A 189 2.47 -2.95 14.63
N LEU A 190 1.96 -2.41 15.74
CA LEU A 190 2.63 -1.32 16.48
C LEU A 190 4.02 -1.74 16.99
N ALA A 191 4.17 -2.98 17.48
CA ALA A 191 5.47 -3.51 17.89
C ALA A 191 6.44 -3.68 16.71
N ALA A 192 5.94 -4.07 15.54
CA ALA A 192 6.73 -4.13 14.31
C ALA A 192 7.17 -2.73 13.84
N ASP A 193 6.28 -1.75 13.83
CA ASP A 193 6.57 -0.36 13.42
C ASP A 193 7.54 0.34 14.39
N MET A 194 7.42 0.08 15.70
CA MET A 194 8.42 0.51 16.66
C MET A 194 9.81 -0.10 16.36
N ARG A 195 9.86 -1.38 15.97
CA ARG A 195 11.10 -2.07 15.64
C ARG A 195 11.71 -1.62 14.32
N THR A 196 10.92 -1.38 13.27
CA THR A 196 11.42 -0.83 12.00
C THR A 196 11.92 0.61 12.19
N SER A 197 11.22 1.44 12.97
CA SER A 197 11.68 2.79 13.33
C SER A 197 13.00 2.78 14.12
N GLN A 198 13.20 1.81 15.02
CA GLN A 198 14.47 1.62 15.72
C GLN A 198 15.60 1.19 14.78
N LEU A 199 15.35 0.20 13.91
CA LEU A 199 16.34 -0.29 12.94
C LEU A 199 16.76 0.81 11.96
N ALA A 200 15.82 1.56 11.40
CA ALA A 200 16.11 2.68 10.49
C ALA A 200 17.02 3.73 11.15
N LYS A 201 16.77 4.10 12.41
CA LYS A 201 17.63 5.04 13.15
C LYS A 201 19.05 4.49 13.34
N MET A 202 19.20 3.20 13.65
CA MET A 202 20.51 2.56 13.81
C MET A 202 21.27 2.44 12.48
N GLU A 203 20.56 2.23 11.37
CA GLU A 203 21.11 2.29 10.02
C GLU A 203 21.59 3.72 9.68
N GLU A 204 20.78 4.75 9.95
CA GLU A 204 21.19 6.14 9.72
C GLU A 204 22.41 6.56 10.54
N PHE A 205 22.48 6.19 11.83
CA PHE A 205 23.68 6.43 12.64
C PHE A 205 24.91 5.70 12.08
N SER A 206 24.73 4.46 11.60
CA SER A 206 25.79 3.66 10.98
C SER A 206 26.26 4.27 9.65
N ARG A 207 25.34 4.78 8.82
CA ARG A 207 25.63 5.52 7.58
C ARG A 207 26.38 6.82 7.86
N ILE A 208 25.99 7.57 8.90
CA ILE A 208 26.70 8.80 9.30
C ILE A 208 28.10 8.48 9.83
N ALA A 209 28.27 7.39 10.60
CA ALA A 209 29.57 6.93 11.09
C ALA A 209 30.50 6.50 9.95
N THR A 210 30.02 5.74 8.96
CA THR A 210 30.85 5.33 7.81
C THR A 210 31.18 6.51 6.89
N MET A 211 30.24 7.43 6.65
CA MET A 211 30.49 8.65 5.88
C MET A 211 31.50 9.58 6.58
N THR A 212 31.44 9.74 7.90
CA THR A 212 32.41 10.58 8.64
C THR A 212 33.79 9.93 8.72
N ALA A 213 33.87 8.60 8.89
CA ALA A 213 35.12 7.85 8.80
C ALA A 213 35.77 8.00 7.41
N MET A 214 35.00 7.80 6.33
CA MET A 214 35.47 7.99 4.95
C MET A 214 35.93 9.42 4.68
N ALA A 215 35.18 10.43 5.15
CA ALA A 215 35.56 11.83 5.01
C ALA A 215 36.87 12.17 5.75
N ASN A 216 37.15 11.51 6.88
CA ASN A 216 38.41 11.68 7.62
C ASN A 216 39.58 10.97 6.93
N ILE A 217 39.37 9.77 6.37
CA ILE A 217 40.37 9.07 5.55
C ILE A 217 40.73 9.90 4.31
N ASN A 218 39.74 10.41 3.58
CA ASN A 218 39.97 11.24 2.40
C ASN A 218 40.72 12.55 2.73
N LYS A 219 40.48 13.15 3.91
CA LYS A 219 41.24 14.30 4.41
C LYS A 219 42.69 13.94 4.73
N ALA A 220 42.93 12.79 5.36
CA ALA A 220 44.28 12.32 5.68
C ALA A 220 45.08 12.05 4.39
N GLN A 221 44.49 11.33 3.43
CA GLN A 221 45.08 11.07 2.11
C GLN A 221 45.35 12.36 1.32
N ALA A 222 44.47 13.36 1.41
CA ALA A 222 44.72 14.67 0.81
C ALA A 222 45.89 15.41 1.46
N ALA A 223 46.01 15.36 2.80
CA ALA A 223 47.13 15.94 3.53
C ALA A 223 48.46 15.25 3.18
N GLU A 224 48.52 13.91 3.25
CA GLU A 224 49.65 13.11 2.78
C GLU A 224 50.03 13.46 1.33
N GLY A 225 49.04 13.58 0.44
CA GLY A 225 49.25 13.99 -0.95
C GLY A 225 49.89 15.37 -1.09
N THR A 226 49.49 16.35 -0.27
CA THR A 226 50.14 17.68 -0.24
C THR A 226 51.55 17.64 0.36
N GLU A 227 51.81 16.81 1.37
CA GLU A 227 53.15 16.63 1.93
C GLU A 227 54.10 15.97 0.91
N TRP A 228 53.64 14.96 0.16
CA TRP A 228 54.38 14.37 -0.94
C TRP A 228 54.69 15.38 -2.05
N GLN A 229 53.72 16.21 -2.44
CA GLN A 229 53.95 17.29 -3.42
C GLN A 229 54.98 18.31 -2.92
N HIS A 230 54.92 18.71 -1.64
CA HIS A 230 55.93 19.58 -1.05
C HIS A 230 57.31 18.93 -0.95
N TYR A 231 57.39 17.62 -0.65
CA TYR A 231 58.64 16.88 -0.62
C TYR A 231 59.28 16.75 -2.00
N GLU A 232 58.52 16.37 -3.02
CA GLU A 232 59.05 16.28 -4.39
C GLU A 232 59.43 17.65 -4.94
N HIS A 233 58.64 18.69 -4.70
CA HIS A 233 59.05 20.04 -5.08
C HIS A 233 60.35 20.48 -4.37
N GLN A 234 60.56 20.10 -3.10
CA GLN A 234 61.86 20.30 -2.45
C GLN A 234 62.99 19.46 -3.04
N ARG A 235 62.72 18.28 -3.61
CA ARG A 235 63.72 17.48 -4.34
C ARG A 235 64.06 18.11 -5.68
N GLU A 236 63.07 18.56 -6.45
CA GLU A 236 63.25 19.31 -7.70
C GLU A 236 64.07 20.58 -7.45
N GLN A 237 63.70 21.40 -6.46
CA GLN A 237 64.45 22.60 -6.07
C GLN A 237 65.91 22.28 -5.74
N LYS A 238 66.19 21.20 -4.98
CA LYS A 238 67.56 20.77 -4.67
C LYS A 238 68.30 20.26 -5.90
N ALA A 239 67.66 19.46 -6.75
CA ALA A 239 68.24 18.96 -7.99
C ALA A 239 68.62 20.11 -8.94
N ASN A 240 67.70 21.06 -9.17
CA ASN A 240 67.90 22.25 -9.98
C ASN A 240 69.05 23.12 -9.43
N LEU A 241 69.12 23.32 -8.10
CA LEU A 241 70.24 24.04 -7.48
C LEU A 241 71.58 23.31 -7.66
N THR A 242 71.62 21.98 -7.52
CA THR A 242 72.84 21.20 -7.79
C THR A 242 73.22 21.22 -9.27
N GLU A 243 72.26 21.22 -10.20
CA GLU A 243 72.53 21.35 -11.63
C GLU A 243 73.11 22.73 -11.95
N ILE A 244 72.47 23.81 -11.48
CA ILE A 244 72.96 25.18 -11.63
C ILE A 244 74.38 25.32 -11.06
N GLN A 245 74.64 24.75 -9.87
CA GLN A 245 75.98 24.76 -9.29
C GLN A 245 76.99 24.00 -10.16
N ASN A 246 76.64 22.79 -10.62
CA ASN A 246 77.50 21.98 -11.49
C ASN A 246 77.78 22.65 -12.84
N GLN A 247 76.80 23.34 -13.42
CA GLN A 247 76.96 24.13 -14.64
C GLN A 247 77.92 25.32 -14.38
N ILE A 248 77.70 26.09 -13.31
CA ILE A 248 78.55 27.23 -12.91
C ILE A 248 80.00 26.81 -12.64
N THR A 249 80.23 25.64 -12.03
CA THR A 249 81.58 25.11 -11.77
C THR A 249 82.20 24.35 -12.95
N SER A 250 81.49 24.18 -14.07
CA SER A 250 81.98 23.40 -15.21
C SER A 250 83.19 24.05 -15.90
N ASP A 251 84.08 23.24 -16.48
CA ASP A 251 85.24 23.71 -17.26
C ASP A 251 84.87 24.52 -18.52
N LEU A 252 83.59 24.46 -18.91
CA LEU A 252 83.00 25.25 -19.99
C LEU A 252 82.70 26.68 -19.51
N LEU A 253 81.85 26.85 -18.49
CA LEU A 253 81.43 28.18 -18.02
C LEU A 253 82.50 28.91 -17.19
N THR A 254 83.36 28.19 -16.48
CA THR A 254 84.53 28.77 -15.78
C THR A 254 85.68 29.13 -16.73
N GLU A 255 85.57 28.75 -18.01
CA GLU A 255 86.64 28.72 -18.99
C GLU A 255 87.96 28.06 -18.53
N ASN A 256 87.94 27.15 -17.54
CA ASN A 256 89.13 26.55 -16.91
C ASN A 256 90.28 26.24 -17.92
N PRO A 257 91.50 26.82 -17.74
CA PRO A 257 92.64 26.55 -18.61
C PRO A 257 93.26 25.16 -18.40
N GLN A 258 93.05 24.51 -17.25
CA GLN A 258 93.58 23.17 -16.99
C GLN A 258 92.92 22.10 -17.86
N ALA A 259 91.67 22.32 -18.31
CA ALA A 259 90.99 21.46 -19.28
C ALA A 259 91.70 21.38 -20.66
N ALA A 260 92.67 22.25 -20.92
CA ALA A 260 93.54 22.18 -22.09
C ALA A 260 94.74 21.24 -21.92
N GLN A 261 95.07 20.79 -20.70
CA GLN A 261 96.26 19.98 -20.43
C GLN A 261 96.02 18.49 -20.73
N HIS A 262 96.95 17.86 -21.44
CA HIS A 262 96.85 16.45 -21.79
C HIS A 262 97.19 15.55 -20.59
N SER A 263 96.18 14.87 -20.02
CA SER A 263 96.28 14.03 -18.80
C SER A 263 97.55 13.17 -18.68
N MET A 264 97.98 12.50 -19.76
CA MET A 264 99.17 11.62 -19.75
C MET A 264 100.50 12.31 -20.08
N VAL A 265 100.50 13.59 -20.51
CA VAL A 265 101.68 14.29 -21.04
C VAL A 265 101.63 15.78 -20.64
N PRO A 266 102.23 16.18 -19.49
CA PRO A 266 102.07 17.53 -18.94
C PRO A 266 102.44 18.68 -19.88
N ASN A 267 103.39 18.45 -20.79
CA ASN A 267 103.89 19.44 -21.74
C ASN A 267 103.08 19.53 -23.05
N ARG A 268 102.02 18.73 -23.21
CA ARG A 268 101.16 18.71 -24.41
C ARG A 268 99.80 19.33 -24.11
N VAL A 269 99.36 20.21 -25.00
CA VAL A 269 98.03 20.85 -24.96
C VAL A 269 97.08 20.10 -25.91
N LEU A 270 95.82 19.94 -25.50
CA LEU A 270 94.73 19.43 -26.32
C LEU A 270 94.28 20.52 -27.32
N PRO A 271 94.45 20.35 -28.64
CA PRO A 271 94.27 21.44 -29.61
C PRO A 271 92.87 22.07 -29.60
N TYR A 272 91.83 21.27 -29.36
CA TYR A 272 90.43 21.70 -29.33
C TYR A 272 90.00 22.38 -28.02
N CYS A 273 90.85 22.37 -26.99
CA CYS A 273 90.61 23.05 -25.70
C CYS A 273 91.56 24.24 -25.46
N TRP A 274 92.38 24.63 -26.44
CA TRP A 274 93.45 25.62 -26.22
C TRP A 274 92.92 27.06 -26.18
N LYS A 275 92.87 27.64 -24.97
CA LYS A 275 92.40 29.01 -24.69
C LYS A 275 93.54 30.05 -24.63
N GLY A 276 94.57 29.91 -25.47
CA GLY A 276 95.72 30.82 -25.53
C GLY A 276 96.85 30.54 -24.51
N MET A 277 97.76 31.49 -24.31
CA MET A 277 98.94 31.34 -23.45
C MET A 277 98.66 31.72 -21.99
N THR A 278 99.28 31.01 -21.03
CA THR A 278 99.16 31.33 -19.60
C THR A 278 99.72 32.74 -19.31
N PRO A 279 99.29 33.43 -18.23
CA PRO A 279 99.89 34.71 -17.85
C PRO A 279 101.39 34.58 -17.59
N GLU A 280 101.83 33.48 -16.99
CA GLU A 280 103.24 33.16 -16.72
C GLU A 280 104.07 33.04 -17.99
N GLN A 281 103.58 32.30 -19.00
CA GLN A 281 104.22 32.20 -20.32
C GLN A 281 104.35 33.58 -20.98
N ARG A 282 103.29 34.41 -20.90
CA ARG A 282 103.31 35.77 -21.45
C ARG A 282 104.29 36.69 -20.72
N VAL A 283 104.45 36.54 -19.41
CA VAL A 283 105.49 37.26 -18.62
C VAL A 283 106.89 36.76 -18.97
N ALA A 284 107.10 35.46 -19.15
CA ALA A 284 108.38 34.90 -19.57
C ALA A 284 108.80 35.42 -20.97
N ILE A 285 107.87 35.46 -21.92
CA ILE A 285 108.12 36.03 -23.26
C ILE A 285 108.52 37.51 -23.18
N ARG A 286 107.84 38.32 -22.37
CA ARG A 286 108.22 39.74 -22.19
C ARG A 286 109.63 39.89 -21.62
N LYS A 287 110.01 39.12 -20.60
CA LYS A 287 111.37 39.14 -20.04
C LYS A 287 112.44 38.77 -21.07
N VAL A 288 112.15 37.82 -21.97
CA VAL A 288 113.06 37.47 -23.08
C VAL A 288 113.14 38.60 -24.11
N GLN A 289 112.03 39.28 -24.42
CA GLN A 289 112.01 40.43 -25.32
C GLN A 289 112.76 41.64 -24.74
N GLU A 290 112.61 41.90 -23.44
CA GLU A 290 113.35 42.93 -22.69
C GLU A 290 114.86 42.65 -22.74
N ALA A 291 115.27 41.39 -22.50
CA ALA A 291 116.67 40.98 -22.63
C ALA A 291 117.21 41.14 -24.07
N GLN A 292 116.43 40.76 -25.09
CA GLN A 292 116.80 40.94 -26.51
C GLN A 292 116.94 42.41 -26.91
N CYS A 293 116.11 43.31 -26.36
CA CYS A 293 116.26 44.74 -26.56
C CYS A 293 117.60 45.25 -26.00
N HIS A 294 117.93 44.89 -24.76
CA HIS A 294 119.20 45.27 -24.14
C HIS A 294 120.44 44.66 -24.83
N GLU A 295 120.36 43.40 -25.27
CA GLU A 295 121.42 42.77 -26.05
C GLU A 295 121.64 43.52 -27.38
N LYS A 296 120.57 43.89 -28.08
CA LYS A 296 120.62 44.66 -29.33
C LYS A 296 121.00 46.14 -29.11
N GLU A 297 120.89 46.66 -27.90
CA GLU A 297 121.45 47.97 -27.51
C GLU A 297 122.96 47.87 -27.28
N ALA A 298 123.41 46.86 -26.54
CA ALA A 298 124.83 46.58 -26.32
C ALA A 298 125.58 46.29 -27.65
N GLN A 299 124.98 45.52 -28.56
CA GLN A 299 125.52 45.29 -29.91
C GLN A 299 125.71 46.61 -30.68
N ARG A 300 124.69 47.48 -30.72
CA ARG A 300 124.80 48.79 -31.38
C ARG A 300 125.83 49.71 -30.74
N GLN A 301 126.00 49.66 -29.42
CA GLN A 301 127.06 50.41 -28.72
C GLN A 301 128.46 49.89 -29.07
N ALA A 302 128.63 48.56 -29.20
CA ALA A 302 129.88 47.95 -29.64
C ALA A 302 130.20 48.27 -31.11
N GLU A 303 129.21 48.23 -32.01
CA GLU A 303 129.34 48.67 -33.41
C GLU A 303 129.75 50.14 -33.51
N GLN A 304 129.13 51.02 -32.72
CA GLN A 304 129.49 52.45 -32.67
C GLN A 304 130.90 52.69 -32.12
N ALA A 305 131.31 51.96 -31.08
CA ALA A 305 132.67 52.03 -30.55
C ALA A 305 133.70 51.58 -31.59
N LEU A 306 133.46 50.45 -32.28
CA LEU A 306 134.33 49.94 -33.34
C LEU A 306 134.41 50.92 -34.52
N SER A 307 133.30 51.55 -34.92
CA SER A 307 133.32 52.62 -35.94
C SER A 307 134.19 53.80 -35.50
N ALA A 308 134.03 54.27 -34.26
CA ALA A 308 134.82 55.38 -33.72
C ALA A 308 136.32 55.04 -33.60
N GLU A 309 136.68 53.78 -33.35
CA GLU A 309 138.06 53.30 -33.43
C GLU A 309 138.59 53.33 -34.88
N TRP A 310 137.81 52.88 -35.86
CA TRP A 310 138.18 52.99 -37.29
C TRP A 310 138.32 54.44 -37.78
N ASP A 311 137.43 55.33 -37.36
CA ASP A 311 137.53 56.77 -37.65
C ASP A 311 138.77 57.40 -37.00
N SER A 312 139.07 56.99 -35.75
CA SER A 312 140.29 57.41 -35.03
C SER A 312 141.57 56.85 -35.65
N GLN A 313 141.54 55.64 -36.19
CA GLN A 313 142.67 55.06 -36.92
C GLN A 313 142.85 55.74 -38.29
N THR A 314 141.75 56.01 -38.99
CA THR A 314 141.76 56.71 -40.29
C THR A 314 142.32 58.11 -40.17
N THR A 315 141.91 58.87 -39.14
CA THR A 315 142.45 60.21 -38.87
C THR A 315 143.92 60.22 -38.46
N ARG A 316 144.42 59.21 -37.74
CA ARG A 316 145.86 59.03 -37.50
C ARG A 316 146.64 58.72 -38.78
N ILE A 317 146.08 57.89 -39.67
CA ILE A 317 146.70 57.55 -40.95
C ILE A 317 146.75 58.77 -41.89
N THR A 318 145.70 59.58 -41.96
CA THR A 318 145.72 60.81 -42.78
C THR A 318 146.66 61.87 -42.22
N GLN A 319 146.79 62.00 -40.89
CA GLN A 319 147.81 62.84 -40.26
C GLN A 319 149.24 62.38 -40.64
N ALA A 320 149.56 61.09 -40.47
CA ALA A 320 150.86 60.55 -40.84
C ALA A 320 151.16 60.68 -42.36
N ALA A 321 150.14 60.55 -43.22
CA ALA A 321 150.29 60.77 -44.66
C ALA A 321 150.61 62.23 -45.01
N LEU A 322 149.97 63.20 -44.34
CA LEU A 322 150.26 64.63 -44.49
C LEU A 322 151.67 65.00 -43.97
N GLU A 323 152.11 64.40 -42.86
CA GLU A 323 153.47 64.58 -42.34
C GLU A 323 154.53 64.03 -43.31
N LEU A 324 154.27 62.89 -43.96
CA LEU A 324 155.13 62.33 -45.01
C LEU A 324 155.13 63.20 -46.27
N GLU A 325 153.97 63.70 -46.72
CA GLU A 325 153.91 64.60 -47.88
C GLU A 325 154.68 65.91 -47.61
N GLU A 326 154.62 66.44 -46.38
CA GLU A 326 155.47 67.56 -45.97
C GLU A 326 156.97 67.23 -46.01
N GLN A 327 157.38 66.03 -45.62
CA GLN A 327 158.79 65.59 -45.70
C GLN A 327 159.25 65.46 -47.16
N GLU A 328 158.44 64.86 -48.03
CA GLU A 328 158.72 64.79 -49.47
C GLU A 328 158.82 66.18 -50.10
N ARG A 329 157.91 67.10 -49.78
CA ARG A 329 157.96 68.51 -50.25
C ARG A 329 159.24 69.21 -49.81
N LYS A 330 159.69 68.99 -48.56
CA LYS A 330 160.95 69.54 -48.02
C LYS A 330 162.18 69.00 -48.78
N LEU A 331 162.26 67.67 -48.96
CA LEU A 331 163.33 67.01 -49.72
C LEU A 331 163.36 67.45 -51.19
N CYS A 332 162.21 67.51 -51.86
CA CYS A 332 162.10 68.02 -53.22
C CYS A 332 162.61 69.46 -53.36
N ALA A 333 162.32 70.33 -52.39
CA ALA A 333 162.84 71.71 -52.36
C ALA A 333 164.36 71.80 -52.10
N GLU A 334 164.98 70.76 -51.53
CA GLU A 334 166.44 70.65 -51.39
C GLU A 334 167.08 70.11 -52.68
N PHE A 335 166.53 69.05 -53.28
CA PHE A 335 166.96 68.55 -54.59
C PHE A 335 166.88 69.62 -55.68
N GLN A 336 165.80 70.43 -55.71
CA GLN A 336 165.68 71.56 -56.65
C GLN A 336 166.76 72.64 -56.42
N ARG A 337 167.14 72.92 -55.17
CA ARG A 337 168.26 73.83 -54.87
C ARG A 337 169.61 73.27 -55.34
N GLY A 338 169.84 71.96 -55.18
CA GLY A 338 171.03 71.27 -55.69
C GLY A 338 171.11 71.23 -57.23
N LEU A 339 170.00 70.93 -57.91
CA LEU A 339 169.92 70.99 -59.37
C LEU A 339 170.12 72.41 -59.91
N GLY A 340 169.62 73.42 -59.20
CA GLY A 340 169.80 74.82 -59.54
C GLY A 340 171.27 75.26 -59.56
N SER A 341 172.08 74.84 -58.58
CA SER A 341 173.51 75.17 -58.55
C SER A 341 174.32 74.39 -59.60
N PHE A 342 173.98 73.12 -59.86
CA PHE A 342 174.61 72.31 -60.90
C PHE A 342 174.37 72.87 -62.31
N ASN A 343 173.12 73.24 -62.63
CA ASN A 343 172.78 73.85 -63.93
C ASN A 343 173.51 75.19 -64.16
N GLN A 344 173.79 75.96 -63.10
CA GLN A 344 174.59 77.20 -63.20
C GLN A 344 176.07 76.93 -63.50
N GLN A 345 176.61 75.74 -63.20
CA GLN A 345 177.96 75.35 -63.60
C GLN A 345 177.97 74.95 -65.08
N LEU A 346 177.07 74.06 -65.50
CA LEU A 346 176.93 73.58 -66.88
C LEU A 346 176.76 74.74 -67.89
N ALA A 347 175.96 75.76 -67.54
CA ALA A 347 175.73 76.93 -68.37
C ALA A 347 176.97 77.84 -68.56
N LYS A 348 177.96 77.78 -67.65
CA LYS A 348 179.24 78.50 -67.80
C LYS A 348 180.16 77.77 -68.77
N GLU A 349 180.20 76.43 -68.71
CA GLU A 349 181.00 75.58 -69.58
C GLU A 349 180.55 75.68 -71.05
N GLN A 350 179.22 75.61 -71.30
CA GLN A 350 178.68 75.81 -72.65
C GLN A 350 179.03 77.19 -73.24
N LYS A 351 178.98 78.27 -72.44
CA LYS A 351 179.41 79.61 -72.90
C LYS A 351 180.89 79.65 -73.27
N PHE A 352 181.75 78.96 -72.53
CA PHE A 352 183.17 78.83 -72.88
C PHE A 352 183.38 78.11 -74.22
N GLN A 353 182.67 77.00 -74.45
CA GLN A 353 182.74 76.26 -75.71
C GLN A 353 182.25 77.07 -76.92
N GLN A 354 181.11 77.76 -76.81
CA GLN A 354 180.58 78.58 -77.90
C GLN A 354 181.53 79.73 -78.30
N ASN A 355 182.17 80.38 -77.33
CA ASN A 355 183.14 81.45 -77.58
C ASN A 355 184.39 80.93 -78.34
N TYR A 356 184.83 79.70 -78.06
CA TYR A 356 185.95 79.07 -78.75
C TYR A 356 185.63 78.76 -80.22
N LEU A 357 184.49 78.12 -80.49
CA LEU A 357 184.05 77.77 -81.86
C LEU A 357 183.95 79.01 -82.76
N ASN A 358 183.27 80.05 -82.27
CA ASN A 358 182.96 81.25 -83.06
C ASN A 358 184.17 82.14 -83.37
N SER A 359 185.25 82.05 -82.59
CA SER A 359 186.45 82.89 -82.77
C SER A 359 187.56 82.20 -83.57
N VAL A 360 187.70 80.88 -83.45
CA VAL A 360 188.83 80.12 -84.02
C VAL A 360 188.48 79.39 -85.32
N ILE A 361 187.25 78.89 -85.47
CA ILE A 361 186.91 77.92 -86.53
C ILE A 361 186.14 78.57 -87.70
N TYR A 362 185.26 79.54 -87.44
CA TYR A 362 184.32 80.06 -88.44
C TYR A 362 184.80 81.30 -89.23
N THR A 363 186.09 81.64 -89.19
CA THR A 363 186.68 82.85 -89.79
C THR A 363 187.60 82.56 -90.99
N ASN A 364 187.00 82.10 -92.10
CA ASN A 364 187.72 81.83 -93.35
C ASN A 364 188.31 83.09 -94.01
N LYS A 365 189.59 83.05 -94.38
CA LYS A 365 190.26 84.04 -95.24
C LYS A 365 190.49 83.44 -96.64
N PRO A 366 190.25 84.17 -97.74
CA PRO A 366 190.40 83.64 -99.09
C PRO A 366 191.86 83.29 -99.41
N THR A 367 192.07 82.11 -99.99
CA THR A 367 193.40 81.58 -100.33
C THR A 367 193.88 82.13 -101.67
N ALA A 368 195.19 82.44 -101.80
CA ALA A 368 195.78 83.10 -102.97
C ALA A 368 195.49 82.42 -104.33
N HIS A 369 195.23 81.11 -104.34
CA HIS A 369 194.86 80.35 -105.55
C HIS A 369 193.57 80.85 -106.23
N TYR A 370 192.66 81.48 -105.47
CA TYR A 370 191.40 82.05 -105.98
C TYR A 370 191.61 83.16 -107.02
N HIS A 371 192.67 83.98 -106.86
CA HIS A 371 192.92 85.11 -107.77
C HIS A 371 193.66 84.72 -109.06
N LEU A 372 194.25 83.51 -109.12
CA LEU A 372 194.96 82.99 -110.29
C LEU A 372 194.04 82.37 -111.35
N GLN A 373 192.72 82.33 -111.11
CA GLN A 373 191.74 81.69 -112.00
C GLN A 373 191.25 82.58 -113.15
N PHE A 374 191.55 83.89 -113.13
CA PHE A 374 191.03 84.86 -114.08
C PHE A 374 192.04 85.18 -115.20
N ASN A 375 191.56 85.34 -116.44
CA ASN A 375 192.31 85.63 -117.68
C ASN A 375 193.11 84.45 -118.30
N THR A 376 192.55 83.23 -118.35
CA THR A 376 193.27 82.02 -118.83
C THR A 376 192.92 81.51 -120.24
N SER A 377 191.94 82.08 -120.96
CA SER A 377 191.73 81.78 -122.39
C SER A 377 191.13 82.96 -123.16
N SER A 378 191.49 83.12 -124.43
CA SER A 378 191.09 84.24 -125.30
C SER A 378 189.86 83.87 -126.16
N ARG A 379 188.70 83.72 -125.54
CA ARG A 379 187.44 83.39 -126.23
C ARG A 379 186.25 84.15 -125.64
#